data_AF-A0A958AZ83-F1
#
_entry.id   AF-A0A958AZ83-F1
#
_cell.length_a   1.000
_cell.length_b   1.000
_cell.length_c   1.000
_cell.angle_alpha   90.00
_cell.angle_beta   90.00
_cell.angle_gamma   90.00
#
_symmetry.space_group_name_H-M   'P 1'
#
loop_
_entity.id
_entity.type
_entity.pdbx_description
1 polymer ?
#
loop_
_entity_poly.entity_id
_entity_poly.type
_entity_poly.pdbx_seq_one_letter_code
_entity_poly.pdbx_strand_id
1 'polypeptide(L)'
;MRLRTILTLALTLGLLLPAVAAAAPTPSALAGPCAPGQTYDPACDVDHDGDVDVMDVQLSAGHWNQSGTWMSDNDHDHLGQTWVGSNNPLKIGGSFGAPDYAALVLANGSGSGLSVGAAAATGVYVGSAGGTGLLVSSAGADGVFVDTAGNTGVSINSAGTYGVNVVDSGSDGIHVCRAGSADTCGQFSTNNGVEIGSAEHHGVFVSDTGGSGVVVNDTNGNGLWVVEAVFDGLRVDDPGNDGVSICRAGNATQCFSSSTNNGVEIGSAQDHGVRVIQAGSAGLRVDTAGGTGVYLDQIGGSGMYVENATNDGLHVNQAGQSGVYVGSAINGINVNSASNWAATFGGNVNISGTCTGCLLAQMAINAGGETLEPGDAVAIDGIDASPFGGQDKLLRVRRATPGSALVGVVSGRAEPYTSPEDGANTLVPRNDEPAAPGEYLSVVIYGPVQVKAAGELEVGQRVTADDTGEVRAMRRVEVEGVTLDEGGPSLGMVLDIAKDGLVWVLVNPQ
;
A
#
# COMPACT_ATOMS: atom_id res chain seq x y z
N MET A 1 78.98 -15.93 -76.58
CA MET A 1 79.77 -16.83 -77.44
C MET A 1 78.78 -17.77 -78.12
N ARG A 2 78.45 -17.51 -79.39
CA ARG A 2 78.63 -18.45 -80.53
C ARG A 2 78.04 -19.85 -80.25
N LEU A 3 77.17 -20.46 -81.06
CA LEU A 3 76.84 -20.32 -82.47
C LEU A 3 76.01 -21.58 -82.84
N ARG A 4 74.93 -21.47 -83.64
CA ARG A 4 74.47 -22.48 -84.65
C ARG A 4 74.02 -23.89 -84.16
N THR A 5 73.21 -24.73 -84.82
CA THR A 5 72.30 -24.79 -86.00
C THR A 5 71.68 -26.21 -85.97
N ILE A 6 70.67 -26.48 -86.81
CA ILE A 6 70.24 -27.80 -87.36
C ILE A 6 69.18 -28.51 -86.50
N LEU A 7 67.87 -28.53 -86.82
CA LEU A 7 67.10 -29.07 -87.98
C LEU A 7 67.04 -30.61 -88.06
N THR A 8 66.03 -31.25 -87.47
CA THR A 8 65.45 -32.53 -87.97
C THR A 8 64.07 -32.88 -87.39
N LEU A 9 63.07 -32.77 -88.28
CA LEU A 9 61.86 -33.56 -88.55
C LEU A 9 61.52 -34.83 -87.70
N ALA A 10 60.26 -34.93 -87.21
CA ALA A 10 59.32 -36.09 -87.21
C ALA A 10 58.24 -35.91 -86.11
N LEU A 11 57.00 -35.56 -86.45
CA LEU A 11 55.81 -36.41 -86.72
C LEU A 11 54.96 -36.73 -85.46
N THR A 12 53.63 -36.58 -85.62
CA THR A 12 52.50 -36.97 -84.73
C THR A 12 52.27 -36.12 -83.46
N LEU A 13 51.28 -35.21 -83.39
CA LEU A 13 49.81 -35.36 -83.32
C LEU A 13 49.31 -35.55 -81.87
N GLY A 14 48.79 -34.48 -81.27
CA GLY A 14 48.10 -34.47 -79.98
C GLY A 14 47.55 -33.09 -79.65
N LEU A 15 46.22 -32.94 -79.80
CA LEU A 15 45.40 -31.74 -79.59
C LEU A 15 45.65 -31.02 -78.24
N LEU A 16 45.80 -29.69 -78.30
CA LEU A 16 45.46 -28.75 -77.23
C LEU A 16 45.03 -27.42 -77.89
N LEU A 17 43.74 -27.06 -77.78
CA LEU A 17 43.23 -25.74 -78.13
C LEU A 17 43.29 -24.81 -76.91
N PRO A 18 43.82 -23.58 -77.04
CA PRO A 18 43.38 -22.44 -76.25
C PRO A 18 42.50 -21.50 -77.08
N ALA A 19 41.52 -20.91 -76.39
CA ALA A 19 40.51 -19.99 -76.91
C ALA A 19 41.12 -18.78 -77.62
N VAL A 20 40.63 -18.51 -78.83
CA VAL A 20 40.90 -17.29 -79.59
C VAL A 20 39.82 -16.28 -79.26
N ALA A 21 40.25 -15.08 -78.87
CA ALA A 21 39.41 -13.91 -78.71
C ALA A 21 38.66 -13.59 -80.02
N ALA A 22 37.33 -13.55 -79.95
CA ALA A 22 36.50 -13.13 -81.06
C ALA A 22 36.58 -11.60 -81.22
N ALA A 23 36.99 -11.18 -82.42
CA ALA A 23 36.97 -9.80 -82.87
C ALA A 23 35.53 -9.27 -82.92
N ALA A 24 35.36 -8.00 -82.58
CA ALA A 24 34.10 -7.29 -82.65
C ALA A 24 33.51 -7.29 -84.07
N PRO A 25 32.18 -7.47 -84.24
CA PRO A 25 31.54 -7.40 -85.53
C PRO A 25 31.61 -5.97 -86.09
N THR A 26 32.05 -5.86 -87.35
CA THR A 26 31.96 -4.65 -88.17
C THR A 26 30.51 -4.16 -88.25
N PRO A 27 30.25 -2.84 -88.16
CA PRO A 27 28.89 -2.31 -88.24
C PRO A 27 28.27 -2.65 -89.60
N SER A 28 27.09 -3.26 -89.56
CA SER A 28 26.25 -3.53 -90.72
C SER A 28 25.98 -2.24 -91.48
N ALA A 29 26.07 -2.31 -92.81
CA ALA A 29 25.78 -1.21 -93.70
C ALA A 29 24.39 -0.63 -93.39
N LEU A 30 24.32 0.69 -93.20
CA LEU A 30 23.08 1.45 -93.12
C LEU A 30 22.19 1.06 -94.31
N ALA A 31 21.00 0.53 -94.03
CA ALA A 31 19.98 0.30 -95.03
C ALA A 31 19.73 1.62 -95.79
N GLY A 32 19.69 1.54 -97.11
CA GLY A 32 19.37 2.71 -97.95
C GLY A 32 17.96 3.23 -97.64
N PRO A 33 17.64 4.48 -98.04
CA PRO A 33 16.33 5.07 -97.75
C PRO A 33 15.20 4.21 -98.33
N CYS A 34 14.27 3.76 -97.47
CA CYS A 34 13.07 3.03 -97.88
C CYS A 34 12.26 3.95 -98.82
N ALA A 35 12.05 3.52 -100.07
CA ALA A 35 11.32 4.27 -101.09
C ALA A 35 9.97 3.58 -101.38
N PRO A 36 8.85 4.34 -101.44
CA PRO A 36 7.54 3.76 -101.75
C PRO A 36 7.55 2.96 -103.06
N GLY A 37 7.04 1.72 -103.02
CA GLY A 37 6.94 0.84 -104.19
C GLY A 37 8.14 -0.08 -104.46
N GLN A 38 9.11 -0.16 -103.55
CA GLN A 38 10.16 -1.19 -103.59
C GLN A 38 9.67 -2.53 -103.00
N THR A 39 10.44 -3.60 -103.24
CA THR A 39 10.18 -4.92 -102.65
C THR A 39 10.25 -4.84 -101.12
N TYR A 40 9.28 -5.43 -100.43
CA TYR A 40 9.16 -5.45 -98.96
C TYR A 40 10.50 -5.77 -98.27
N ASP A 41 10.95 -4.86 -97.40
CA ASP A 41 12.10 -5.04 -96.52
C ASP A 41 11.58 -5.09 -95.07
N PRO A 42 11.71 -6.21 -94.36
CA PRO A 42 11.28 -6.34 -92.97
C PRO A 42 11.94 -5.32 -92.02
N ALA A 43 13.05 -4.68 -92.43
CA ALA A 43 13.66 -3.61 -91.65
C ALA A 43 12.95 -2.25 -91.80
N CYS A 44 12.03 -2.12 -92.77
CA CYS A 44 11.25 -0.91 -93.04
C CYS A 44 9.78 -0.99 -92.57
N ASP A 45 9.34 -2.14 -92.05
CA ASP A 45 8.02 -2.37 -91.44
C ASP A 45 8.16 -2.19 -89.92
N VAL A 46 7.84 -0.99 -89.42
CA VAL A 46 8.13 -0.57 -88.05
C VAL A 46 7.10 -1.12 -87.07
N ASP A 47 5.84 -1.25 -87.50
CA ASP A 47 4.79 -1.84 -86.66
C ASP A 47 4.56 -3.34 -86.88
N HIS A 48 5.31 -3.96 -87.81
CA HIS A 48 5.35 -5.38 -88.12
C HIS A 48 4.00 -5.94 -88.62
N ASP A 49 3.23 -5.15 -89.36
CA ASP A 49 1.92 -5.55 -89.88
C ASP A 49 1.97 -6.25 -91.25
N GLY A 50 3.16 -6.30 -91.86
CA GLY A 50 3.44 -7.05 -93.09
C GLY A 50 3.31 -6.23 -94.37
N ASP A 51 3.07 -4.93 -94.29
CA ASP A 51 3.33 -3.98 -95.37
C ASP A 51 4.24 -2.83 -94.93
N VAL A 52 4.60 -1.95 -95.88
CA VAL A 52 5.38 -0.73 -95.59
C VAL A 52 4.54 0.41 -96.12
N ASP A 53 3.85 1.11 -95.24
CA ASP A 53 2.88 2.13 -95.57
C ASP A 53 3.22 3.50 -94.95
N VAL A 54 2.27 4.44 -94.98
CA VAL A 54 2.52 5.79 -94.46
C VAL A 54 2.61 5.82 -92.93
N MET A 55 2.05 4.83 -92.25
CA MET A 55 2.09 4.66 -90.80
C MET A 55 3.52 4.35 -90.36
N ASP A 56 4.24 3.45 -91.05
CA ASP A 56 5.66 3.16 -90.79
C ASP A 56 6.56 4.39 -90.93
N VAL A 57 6.30 5.20 -91.97
CA VAL A 57 7.06 6.43 -92.22
C VAL A 57 6.75 7.48 -91.15
N GLN A 58 5.51 7.56 -90.67
CA GLN A 58 5.12 8.47 -89.59
C GLN A 58 5.69 8.02 -88.23
N LEU A 59 5.70 6.72 -87.94
CA LEU A 59 6.34 6.12 -86.76
C LEU A 59 7.86 6.36 -86.79
N SER A 60 8.49 6.24 -87.96
CA SER A 60 9.90 6.56 -88.14
C SER A 60 10.20 8.07 -87.96
N ALA A 61 9.35 8.94 -88.52
CA ALA A 61 9.53 10.39 -88.50
C ALA A 61 9.28 11.02 -87.12
N GLY A 62 8.42 10.42 -86.29
CA GLY A 62 8.16 10.86 -84.91
C GLY A 62 9.36 10.73 -83.96
N HIS A 63 10.39 9.98 -84.36
CA HIS A 63 11.45 9.49 -83.46
C HIS A 63 12.88 9.80 -83.93
N TRP A 64 13.04 10.86 -84.73
CA TRP A 64 14.31 11.36 -85.28
C TRP A 64 15.30 11.91 -84.22
N ASN A 65 15.68 11.10 -83.21
CA ASN A 65 16.89 11.22 -82.40
C ASN A 65 17.13 10.08 -81.37
N GLN A 66 16.44 8.94 -81.45
CA GLN A 66 16.66 7.82 -80.53
C GLN A 66 17.56 6.74 -81.18
N SER A 67 18.54 6.19 -80.44
CA SER A 67 19.42 5.10 -80.91
C SER A 67 19.34 3.90 -79.96
N GLY A 68 19.02 2.71 -80.47
CA GLY A 68 18.93 1.44 -79.73
C GLY A 68 17.88 0.50 -80.35
N THR A 69 17.95 -0.81 -80.06
CA THR A 69 16.92 -1.78 -80.47
C THR A 69 15.62 -1.45 -79.75
N TRP A 70 14.57 -1.14 -80.50
CA TRP A 70 13.26 -0.80 -79.95
C TRP A 70 12.59 -2.05 -79.36
N MET A 71 12.23 -2.00 -78.09
CA MET A 71 11.15 -2.78 -77.51
C MET A 71 10.22 -1.73 -76.90
N SER A 72 9.17 -1.29 -77.61
CA SER A 72 8.03 -0.74 -76.89
C SER A 72 7.10 -1.88 -76.56
N ASP A 73 7.17 -2.27 -75.31
CA ASP A 73 5.99 -2.61 -74.57
C ASP A 73 5.91 -1.63 -73.38
N ASN A 74 4.71 -1.41 -72.87
CA ASN A 74 4.52 -0.72 -71.59
C ASN A 74 4.92 -1.63 -70.41
N ASP A 75 5.86 -2.56 -70.63
CA ASP A 75 6.23 -3.68 -69.73
C ASP A 75 7.77 -3.85 -69.61
N HIS A 76 8.55 -2.77 -69.79
CA HIS A 76 9.97 -2.83 -69.47
C HIS A 76 10.19 -2.90 -67.95
N ASP A 77 10.96 -3.88 -67.49
CA ASP A 77 11.47 -3.91 -66.13
C ASP A 77 12.85 -3.21 -66.01
N HIS A 78 13.21 -2.79 -64.81
CA HIS A 78 14.50 -2.18 -64.52
C HIS A 78 15.52 -3.19 -63.95
N LEU A 79 15.35 -4.50 -64.22
CA LEU A 79 16.22 -5.53 -63.66
C LEU A 79 17.66 -5.37 -64.17
N GLY A 80 18.63 -5.46 -63.26
CA GLY A 80 20.07 -5.35 -63.57
C GLY A 80 20.61 -3.93 -63.73
N GLN A 81 19.77 -2.89 -63.61
CA GLN A 81 20.23 -1.50 -63.65
C GLN A 81 20.73 -1.05 -62.26
N THR A 82 21.90 -0.40 -62.22
CA THR A 82 22.41 0.25 -61.00
C THR A 82 22.31 1.76 -61.16
N TRP A 83 21.55 2.40 -60.25
CA TRP A 83 21.38 3.85 -60.21
C TRP A 83 22.38 4.42 -59.20
N VAL A 84 23.45 5.06 -59.68
CA VAL A 84 24.48 5.67 -58.83
C VAL A 84 24.58 7.19 -59.05
N GLY A 85 24.76 7.93 -57.95
CA GLY A 85 25.09 9.35 -57.96
C GLY A 85 23.97 10.28 -57.48
N SER A 86 24.35 11.37 -56.80
CA SER A 86 23.42 12.39 -56.27
C SER A 86 22.64 13.15 -57.33
N ASN A 87 23.05 13.06 -58.60
CA ASN A 87 22.51 13.84 -59.71
C ASN A 87 21.50 13.06 -60.56
N ASN A 88 21.28 11.77 -60.30
CA ASN A 88 20.33 10.95 -61.05
C ASN A 88 19.51 10.00 -60.14
N PRO A 89 18.74 10.54 -59.18
CA PRO A 89 17.88 9.70 -58.34
C PRO A 89 16.78 9.04 -59.19
N LEU A 90 16.52 7.77 -58.94
CA LEU A 90 15.29 7.13 -59.40
C LEU A 90 14.10 7.86 -58.77
N LYS A 91 13.36 8.62 -59.57
CA LYS A 91 12.14 9.29 -59.16
C LYS A 91 10.97 8.58 -59.81
N ILE A 92 10.17 7.89 -59.00
CA ILE A 92 8.91 7.30 -59.43
C ILE A 92 7.78 8.22 -58.94
N GLY A 93 7.04 8.82 -59.86
CA GLY A 93 5.96 9.76 -59.53
C GLY A 93 5.05 10.03 -60.73
N GLY A 94 3.83 10.47 -60.45
CA GLY A 94 2.78 10.70 -61.44
C GLY A 94 1.39 10.50 -60.83
N SER A 95 0.33 10.76 -61.60
CA SER A 95 -1.03 10.34 -61.24
C SER A 95 -1.20 8.89 -61.67
N PHE A 96 -1.13 7.96 -60.74
CA PHE A 96 -1.44 6.55 -61.00
C PHE A 96 -2.96 6.44 -61.11
N GLY A 97 -3.46 6.31 -62.34
CA GLY A 97 -4.90 6.30 -62.64
C GLY A 97 -5.60 5.06 -62.05
N ALA A 98 -6.92 5.15 -61.93
CA ALA A 98 -7.75 4.02 -61.51
C ALA A 98 -7.66 2.85 -62.54
N PRO A 99 -7.72 1.59 -62.09
CA PRO A 99 -7.77 1.13 -60.68
C PRO A 99 -6.41 1.27 -59.97
N ASP A 100 -6.41 1.52 -58.65
CA ASP A 100 -5.23 1.86 -57.83
C ASP A 100 -3.96 1.05 -58.16
N TYR A 101 -3.11 1.56 -59.05
CA TYR A 101 -1.77 1.03 -59.25
C TYR A 101 -0.83 1.66 -58.23
N ALA A 102 -0.20 0.84 -57.40
CA ALA A 102 0.86 1.31 -56.52
C ALA A 102 2.01 1.84 -57.39
N ALA A 103 2.50 3.04 -57.06
CA ALA A 103 3.61 3.67 -57.76
C ALA A 103 4.84 2.76 -57.87
N LEU A 104 5.06 1.93 -56.85
CA LEU A 104 6.15 0.97 -56.77
C LEU A 104 5.64 -0.29 -56.08
N VAL A 105 5.75 -1.42 -56.77
CA VAL A 105 5.53 -2.75 -56.19
C VAL A 105 6.86 -3.49 -56.14
N LEU A 106 7.32 -3.81 -54.93
CA LEU A 106 8.51 -4.64 -54.72
C LEU A 106 8.04 -6.02 -54.27
N ALA A 107 8.06 -6.99 -55.19
CA ALA A 107 7.73 -8.38 -54.89
C ALA A 107 8.99 -9.23 -55.05
N ASN A 108 9.39 -9.93 -53.99
CA ASN A 108 10.53 -10.84 -54.02
C ASN A 108 10.13 -12.16 -53.34
N GLY A 109 10.39 -13.29 -54.00
CA GLY A 109 10.07 -14.63 -53.48
C GLY A 109 10.99 -15.08 -52.33
N SER A 110 12.14 -14.43 -52.16
CA SER A 110 13.09 -14.70 -51.07
C SER A 110 14.01 -13.50 -50.81
N GLY A 111 14.27 -13.19 -49.53
CA GLY A 111 15.11 -12.04 -49.14
C GLY A 111 14.30 -10.75 -48.94
N SER A 112 14.98 -9.60 -48.86
CA SER A 112 14.31 -8.31 -48.62
C SER A 112 13.66 -7.78 -49.90
N GLY A 113 12.41 -7.29 -49.79
CA GLY A 113 11.76 -6.53 -50.87
C GLY A 113 12.38 -5.14 -51.02
N LEU A 114 12.64 -4.46 -49.89
CA LEU A 114 13.40 -3.21 -49.79
C LEU A 114 14.50 -3.39 -48.75
N SER A 115 15.76 -3.08 -49.09
CA SER A 115 16.88 -3.08 -48.16
C SER A 115 17.61 -1.74 -48.21
N VAL A 116 17.71 -1.06 -47.07
CA VAL A 116 18.47 0.19 -46.91
C VAL A 116 19.64 -0.10 -45.97
N GLY A 117 20.82 -0.36 -46.55
CA GLY A 117 21.99 -0.82 -45.78
C GLY A 117 22.62 0.25 -44.88
N ALA A 118 22.69 1.51 -45.34
CA ALA A 118 23.13 2.64 -44.53
C ALA A 118 22.51 3.93 -45.07
N ALA A 119 21.97 4.76 -44.18
CA ALA A 119 21.52 6.11 -44.49
C ALA A 119 22.23 7.08 -43.54
N ALA A 120 22.82 8.15 -44.09
CA ALA A 120 23.51 9.16 -43.27
C ALA A 120 22.53 10.01 -42.41
N ALA A 121 21.24 9.98 -42.72
CA ALA A 121 20.20 10.70 -41.98
C ALA A 121 18.89 9.89 -41.90
N THR A 122 18.13 9.80 -43.00
CA THR A 122 16.83 9.12 -43.03
C THR A 122 16.82 8.04 -44.11
N GLY A 123 16.52 6.79 -43.73
CA GLY A 123 16.42 5.66 -44.67
C GLY A 123 15.09 5.65 -45.42
N VAL A 124 13.97 5.64 -44.68
CA VAL A 124 12.61 5.71 -45.22
C VAL A 124 11.86 6.84 -44.51
N TYR A 125 11.27 7.76 -45.26
CA TYR A 125 10.47 8.87 -44.75
C TYR A 125 9.09 8.87 -45.39
N VAL A 126 8.05 8.80 -44.56
CA VAL A 126 6.66 9.00 -44.99
C VAL A 126 6.20 10.33 -44.39
N GLY A 127 6.13 11.38 -45.21
CA GLY A 127 5.81 12.74 -44.73
C GLY A 127 4.33 12.94 -44.38
N SER A 128 3.42 12.31 -45.15
CA SER A 128 1.99 12.25 -44.87
C SER A 128 1.39 11.09 -45.66
N ALA A 129 0.48 10.35 -45.04
CA ALA A 129 -0.38 9.39 -45.73
C ALA A 129 -1.83 9.83 -45.51
N GLY A 130 -2.64 9.87 -46.57
CA GLY A 130 -4.09 10.11 -46.44
C GLY A 130 -4.83 8.98 -45.74
N GLY A 131 -4.20 7.81 -45.58
CA GLY A 131 -4.68 6.63 -44.87
C GLY A 131 -3.52 5.94 -44.13
N THR A 132 -3.20 4.70 -44.51
CA THR A 132 -2.12 3.93 -43.86
C THR A 132 -0.75 4.29 -44.43
N GLY A 133 0.18 4.72 -43.58
CA GLY A 133 1.57 5.02 -43.98
C GLY A 133 2.45 3.78 -44.13
N LEU A 134 2.39 2.86 -43.16
CA LEU A 134 3.04 1.55 -43.18
C LEU A 134 2.04 0.50 -42.69
N LEU A 135 1.80 -0.54 -43.50
CA LEU A 135 0.96 -1.68 -43.14
C LEU A 135 1.79 -2.96 -43.23
N VAL A 136 1.84 -3.71 -42.14
CA VAL A 136 2.37 -5.08 -42.12
C VAL A 136 1.21 -6.02 -41.81
N SER A 137 0.61 -6.61 -42.83
CA SER A 137 -0.57 -7.48 -42.68
C SER A 137 -0.24 -8.84 -42.07
N SER A 138 0.99 -9.32 -42.28
CA SER A 138 1.52 -10.56 -41.69
C SER A 138 3.04 -10.51 -41.74
N ALA A 139 3.69 -10.92 -40.65
CA ALA A 139 5.12 -11.17 -40.59
C ALA A 139 5.35 -12.56 -40.02
N GLY A 140 6.36 -13.28 -40.54
CA GLY A 140 6.69 -14.61 -40.05
C GLY A 140 7.37 -14.60 -38.67
N ALA A 141 8.17 -13.57 -38.38
CA ALA A 141 8.83 -13.36 -37.10
C ALA A 141 8.50 -11.96 -36.56
N ASP A 142 9.16 -10.92 -37.07
CA ASP A 142 8.95 -9.53 -36.64
C ASP A 142 8.27 -8.70 -37.73
N GLY A 143 7.20 -7.98 -37.37
CA GLY A 143 6.60 -6.99 -38.27
C GLY A 143 7.41 -5.70 -38.34
N VAL A 144 7.83 -5.21 -37.18
CA VAL A 144 8.77 -4.09 -37.03
C VAL A 144 9.77 -4.48 -35.94
N PHE A 145 11.04 -4.62 -36.31
CA PHE A 145 12.13 -4.94 -35.39
C PHE A 145 13.13 -3.79 -35.32
N VAL A 146 13.47 -3.36 -34.12
CA VAL A 146 14.51 -2.35 -33.86
C VAL A 146 15.56 -2.98 -32.95
N ASP A 147 16.67 -3.42 -33.54
CA ASP A 147 17.77 -4.10 -32.83
C ASP A 147 18.50 -3.14 -31.86
N THR A 148 18.87 -1.96 -32.36
CA THR A 148 19.49 -0.91 -31.56
C THR A 148 19.04 0.44 -32.08
N ALA A 149 18.62 1.31 -31.15
CA ALA A 149 18.36 2.72 -31.43
C ALA A 149 19.35 3.57 -30.64
N GLY A 150 19.90 4.62 -31.27
CA GLY A 150 20.80 5.54 -30.57
C GLY A 150 20.08 6.30 -29.45
N ASN A 151 18.98 7.00 -29.79
CA ASN A 151 18.17 7.76 -28.83
C ASN A 151 16.73 7.24 -28.71
N THR A 152 16.06 6.96 -29.83
CA THR A 152 14.65 6.57 -29.84
C THR A 152 14.41 5.52 -30.90
N GLY A 153 13.86 4.37 -30.50
CA GLY A 153 13.52 3.28 -31.42
C GLY A 153 12.17 3.54 -32.11
N VAL A 154 11.11 3.60 -31.32
CA VAL A 154 9.75 3.94 -31.78
C VAL A 154 9.23 5.11 -30.96
N SER A 155 8.81 6.19 -31.63
CA SER A 155 8.20 7.36 -30.99
C SER A 155 6.83 7.65 -31.60
N ILE A 156 5.85 7.89 -30.74
CA ILE A 156 4.50 8.31 -31.13
C ILE A 156 4.21 9.62 -30.41
N ASN A 157 4.35 10.75 -31.14
CA ASN A 157 4.17 12.08 -30.56
C ASN A 157 2.69 12.43 -30.31
N SER A 158 1.79 11.90 -31.15
CA SER A 158 0.34 12.05 -31.02
C SER A 158 -0.33 10.90 -31.75
N ALA A 159 -1.35 10.31 -31.13
CA ALA A 159 -2.22 9.34 -31.74
C ALA A 159 -3.67 9.85 -31.69
N GLY A 160 -4.50 9.40 -32.62
CA GLY A 160 -5.94 9.62 -32.56
C GLY A 160 -6.56 8.72 -31.48
N THR A 161 -7.17 7.62 -31.89
CA THR A 161 -7.83 6.68 -30.97
C THR A 161 -6.84 5.76 -30.23
N TYR A 162 -5.83 5.24 -30.93
CA TYR A 162 -4.83 4.34 -30.35
C TYR A 162 -3.43 4.69 -30.85
N GLY A 163 -2.45 4.79 -29.94
CA GLY A 163 -1.04 4.93 -30.30
C GLY A 163 -0.41 3.58 -30.62
N VAL A 164 -0.41 2.67 -29.64
CA VAL A 164 -0.10 1.25 -29.81
C VAL A 164 -1.37 0.48 -29.44
N ASN A 165 -1.89 -0.33 -30.36
CA ASN A 165 -3.04 -1.21 -30.12
C ASN A 165 -2.61 -2.65 -30.36
N VAL A 166 -2.67 -3.48 -29.31
CA VAL A 166 -2.40 -4.91 -29.39
C VAL A 166 -3.73 -5.63 -29.12
N VAL A 167 -4.33 -6.18 -30.19
CA VAL A 167 -5.66 -6.80 -30.12
C VAL A 167 -5.58 -8.27 -29.69
N ASP A 168 -4.57 -8.99 -30.19
CA ASP A 168 -4.27 -10.39 -29.86
C ASP A 168 -2.75 -10.59 -29.89
N SER A 169 -2.16 -10.98 -28.76
CA SER A 169 -0.77 -11.45 -28.70
C SER A 169 -0.75 -12.94 -28.34
N GLY A 170 -0.02 -13.75 -29.12
CA GLY A 170 0.18 -15.17 -28.80
C GLY A 170 1.06 -15.40 -27.57
N SER A 171 1.76 -14.35 -27.13
CA SER A 171 2.60 -14.29 -25.93
C SER A 171 2.42 -12.89 -25.32
N ASP A 172 3.48 -12.21 -24.93
CA ASP A 172 3.38 -10.86 -24.38
C ASP A 172 2.89 -9.83 -25.41
N GLY A 173 1.98 -8.96 -25.00
CA GLY A 173 1.46 -7.89 -25.85
C GLY A 173 2.44 -6.73 -25.95
N ILE A 174 2.89 -6.24 -24.80
CA ILE A 174 3.96 -5.25 -24.66
C ILE A 174 4.97 -5.79 -23.64
N HIS A 175 6.12 -6.25 -24.13
CA HIS A 175 7.20 -6.76 -23.29
C HIS A 175 8.32 -5.73 -23.17
N VAL A 176 8.60 -5.27 -21.95
CA VAL A 176 9.73 -4.38 -21.65
C VAL A 176 10.64 -5.11 -20.66
N CYS A 177 11.71 -5.72 -21.17
CA CYS A 177 12.66 -6.44 -20.30
C CYS A 177 13.27 -5.52 -19.22
N ARG A 178 13.53 -4.24 -19.58
CA ARG A 178 14.09 -3.20 -18.70
C ARG A 178 13.74 -1.80 -19.22
N ALA A 179 13.41 -0.89 -18.31
CA ALA A 179 13.34 0.54 -18.58
C ALA A 179 14.49 1.26 -17.83
N GLY A 180 15.62 1.51 -18.51
CA GLY A 180 16.81 2.11 -17.88
C GLY A 180 18.14 1.68 -18.51
N SER A 181 19.25 1.91 -17.80
CA SER A 181 20.61 1.57 -18.25
C SER A 181 20.95 0.08 -18.10
N ALA A 182 21.74 -0.44 -19.04
CA ALA A 182 21.82 -1.86 -19.40
C ALA A 182 22.46 -2.77 -18.33
N ASP A 183 21.81 -3.91 -18.05
CA ASP A 183 22.41 -5.19 -17.65
C ASP A 183 21.41 -6.33 -18.00
N THR A 184 21.92 -7.55 -18.15
CA THR A 184 21.31 -8.74 -18.78
C THR A 184 19.87 -9.09 -18.38
N CYS A 185 19.03 -9.39 -19.38
CA CYS A 185 17.65 -9.87 -19.23
C CYS A 185 17.60 -11.29 -18.65
N GLY A 186 16.84 -11.47 -17.55
CA GLY A 186 16.39 -12.79 -17.11
C GLY A 186 15.22 -13.26 -17.97
N GLN A 187 15.18 -14.55 -18.32
CA GLN A 187 14.01 -15.13 -18.97
C GLN A 187 12.88 -15.30 -17.95
N PHE A 188 11.74 -14.66 -18.19
CA PHE A 188 10.51 -14.92 -17.46
C PHE A 188 9.64 -15.87 -18.27
N SER A 189 9.03 -16.86 -17.60
CA SER A 189 8.41 -18.02 -18.24
C SER A 189 6.88 -17.94 -18.32
N THR A 190 6.31 -16.73 -18.27
CA THR A 190 4.85 -16.52 -18.18
C THR A 190 4.38 -15.47 -19.16
N ASN A 191 3.27 -15.74 -19.85
CA ASN A 191 2.65 -14.79 -20.78
C ASN A 191 1.94 -13.66 -20.01
N ASN A 192 2.35 -12.42 -20.24
CA ASN A 192 1.89 -11.22 -19.55
C ASN A 192 1.38 -10.16 -20.54
N GLY A 193 0.35 -9.40 -20.19
CA GLY A 193 -0.17 -8.32 -21.06
C GLY A 193 0.85 -7.17 -21.22
N VAL A 194 1.34 -6.66 -20.09
CA VAL A 194 2.44 -5.69 -20.00
C VAL A 194 3.43 -6.20 -18.96
N GLU A 195 4.67 -6.47 -19.37
CA GLU A 195 5.75 -6.89 -18.48
C GLU A 195 6.85 -5.84 -18.39
N ILE A 196 7.27 -5.50 -17.16
CA ILE A 196 8.40 -4.60 -16.90
C ILE A 196 9.32 -5.28 -15.88
N GLY A 197 10.39 -5.91 -16.36
CA GLY A 197 11.27 -6.75 -15.53
C GLY A 197 12.10 -5.97 -14.50
N SER A 198 12.52 -4.74 -14.83
CA SER A 198 13.03 -3.76 -13.87
C SER A 198 12.95 -2.34 -14.43
N ALA A 199 12.68 -1.38 -13.55
CA ALA A 199 12.72 0.05 -13.86
C ALA A 199 13.59 0.76 -12.83
N GLU A 200 14.49 1.63 -13.28
CA GLU A 200 15.31 2.44 -12.35
C GLU A 200 14.46 3.50 -11.63
N HIS A 201 13.30 3.85 -12.19
CA HIS A 201 12.36 4.83 -11.65
C HIS A 201 10.93 4.27 -11.64
N HIS A 202 10.10 4.64 -12.62
CA HIS A 202 8.74 4.13 -12.78
C HIS A 202 8.71 3.08 -13.89
N GLY A 203 8.11 1.91 -13.62
CA GLY A 203 7.80 0.94 -14.66
C GLY A 203 6.62 1.42 -15.51
N VAL A 204 5.44 1.48 -14.90
CA VAL A 204 4.25 2.09 -15.50
C VAL A 204 4.03 3.45 -14.83
N PHE A 205 4.14 4.53 -15.59
CA PHE A 205 3.84 5.89 -15.12
C PHE A 205 2.60 6.41 -15.83
N VAL A 206 1.59 6.78 -15.04
CA VAL A 206 0.37 7.40 -15.54
C VAL A 206 0.21 8.74 -14.83
N SER A 207 0.41 9.84 -15.56
CA SER A 207 0.19 11.21 -15.06
C SER A 207 -1.05 11.83 -15.67
N ASP A 208 -1.78 12.63 -14.88
CA ASP A 208 -2.90 13.47 -15.31
C ASP A 208 -3.91 12.76 -16.23
N THR A 209 -4.65 11.80 -15.68
CA THR A 209 -5.77 11.20 -16.39
C THR A 209 -7.03 12.03 -16.18
N GLY A 210 -7.68 12.46 -17.26
CA GLY A 210 -9.03 13.04 -17.19
C GLY A 210 -10.12 12.03 -16.76
N GLY A 211 -9.74 10.80 -16.40
CA GLY A 211 -10.58 9.66 -16.02
C GLY A 211 -9.74 8.60 -15.28
N SER A 212 -10.05 7.32 -15.45
CA SER A 212 -9.30 6.24 -14.80
C SER A 212 -7.89 6.06 -15.41
N GLY A 213 -6.86 6.00 -14.56
CA GLY A 213 -5.48 5.81 -15.01
C GLY A 213 -5.12 4.36 -15.32
N VAL A 214 -5.33 3.46 -14.36
CA VAL A 214 -5.19 2.01 -14.53
C VAL A 214 -6.53 1.36 -14.18
N VAL A 215 -7.11 0.63 -15.13
CA VAL A 215 -8.38 -0.08 -14.94
C VAL A 215 -8.14 -1.57 -15.07
N VAL A 216 -8.55 -2.31 -14.05
CA VAL A 216 -8.53 -3.78 -14.03
C VAL A 216 -9.96 -4.24 -13.78
N ASN A 217 -10.66 -4.68 -14.84
CA ASN A 217 -12.10 -5.01 -14.76
C ASN A 217 -12.36 -6.45 -14.34
N ASP A 218 -11.56 -7.41 -14.82
CA ASP A 218 -11.70 -8.84 -14.53
C ASP A 218 -10.33 -9.49 -14.39
N THR A 219 -10.04 -10.07 -13.22
CA THR A 219 -8.91 -10.98 -13.04
C THR A 219 -9.40 -12.33 -12.58
N ASN A 220 -8.95 -13.40 -13.23
CA ASN A 220 -9.11 -14.78 -12.74
C ASN A 220 -8.17 -15.07 -11.53
N GLY A 221 -7.66 -14.03 -10.86
CA GLY A 221 -6.58 -14.04 -9.87
C GLY A 221 -6.39 -12.65 -9.24
N ASN A 222 -5.18 -12.31 -8.81
CA ASN A 222 -4.89 -10.99 -8.21
C ASN A 222 -4.96 -9.87 -9.26
N GLY A 223 -5.68 -8.78 -8.96
CA GLY A 223 -5.75 -7.58 -9.81
C GLY A 223 -4.45 -6.77 -9.78
N LEU A 224 -3.99 -6.45 -8.57
CA LEU A 224 -2.69 -5.84 -8.28
C LEU A 224 -2.01 -6.70 -7.23
N TRP A 225 -0.83 -7.25 -7.54
CA TRP A 225 -0.05 -8.05 -6.60
C TRP A 225 1.34 -7.43 -6.41
N VAL A 226 1.61 -7.00 -5.17
CA VAL A 226 2.91 -6.45 -4.76
C VAL A 226 3.54 -7.45 -3.80
N VAL A 227 4.62 -8.11 -4.24
CA VAL A 227 5.30 -9.16 -3.46
C VAL A 227 6.22 -8.54 -2.40
N GLU A 228 7.02 -7.56 -2.80
CA GLU A 228 7.92 -6.80 -1.92
C GLU A 228 7.98 -5.34 -2.38
N ALA A 229 7.81 -4.42 -1.45
CA ALA A 229 8.03 -2.99 -1.68
C ALA A 229 9.10 -2.50 -0.70
N VAL A 230 10.14 -1.87 -1.24
CA VAL A 230 11.27 -1.35 -0.43
C VAL A 230 10.87 -0.09 0.34
N PHE A 231 9.88 0.67 -0.15
CA PHE A 231 9.33 1.87 0.48
C PHE A 231 7.82 1.75 0.68
N ASP A 232 7.02 2.08 -0.34
CA ASP A 232 5.55 1.99 -0.33
C ASP A 232 5.09 0.96 -1.36
N GLY A 233 4.19 0.05 -0.97
CA GLY A 233 3.61 -0.93 -1.90
C GLY A 233 2.50 -0.35 -2.77
N LEU A 234 1.62 0.44 -2.15
CA LEU A 234 0.61 1.26 -2.81
C LEU A 234 0.58 2.61 -2.07
N ARG A 235 0.89 3.68 -2.80
CA ARG A 235 0.82 5.06 -2.29
C ARG A 235 -0.23 5.83 -3.06
N VAL A 236 -1.13 6.47 -2.32
CA VAL A 236 -2.17 7.35 -2.87
C VAL A 236 -2.05 8.69 -2.18
N ASP A 237 -1.56 9.70 -2.89
CA ASP A 237 -1.40 11.07 -2.39
C ASP A 237 -2.57 11.94 -2.88
N ASP A 238 -3.16 12.72 -1.98
CA ASP A 238 -4.24 13.69 -2.24
C ASP A 238 -5.33 13.19 -3.22
N PRO A 239 -6.00 12.05 -2.94
CA PRO A 239 -7.12 11.64 -3.75
C PRO A 239 -8.22 12.68 -3.60
N GLY A 240 -8.58 13.37 -4.68
CA GLY A 240 -9.65 14.37 -4.64
C GLY A 240 -10.99 13.78 -4.16
N ASN A 241 -11.22 12.47 -4.41
CA ASN A 241 -12.32 11.65 -3.92
C ASN A 241 -11.76 10.49 -3.07
N ASP A 242 -12.28 9.26 -3.22
CA ASP A 242 -11.74 8.10 -2.52
C ASP A 242 -10.33 7.73 -3.01
N GLY A 243 -9.44 7.43 -2.07
CA GLY A 243 -8.06 7.03 -2.38
C GLY A 243 -7.96 5.59 -2.89
N VAL A 244 -8.43 4.66 -2.06
CA VAL A 244 -8.56 3.24 -2.41
C VAL A 244 -10.00 2.83 -2.11
N SER A 245 -10.82 2.66 -3.14
CA SER A 245 -12.18 2.15 -2.99
C SER A 245 -12.22 0.66 -3.37
N ILE A 246 -12.56 -0.18 -2.41
CA ILE A 246 -12.84 -1.60 -2.60
C ILE A 246 -14.33 -1.78 -2.43
N CYS A 247 -15.05 -1.85 -3.56
CA CYS A 247 -16.49 -2.07 -3.55
C CYS A 247 -16.88 -3.37 -2.81
N ARG A 248 -16.04 -4.42 -2.86
CA ARG A 248 -16.34 -5.77 -2.33
C ARG A 248 -15.08 -6.57 -1.93
N ALA A 249 -15.11 -7.22 -0.77
CA ALA A 249 -14.14 -8.24 -0.37
C ALA A 249 -14.87 -9.53 0.08
N GLY A 250 -14.85 -10.60 -0.72
CA GLY A 250 -15.50 -11.90 -0.41
C GLY A 250 -16.70 -12.27 -1.31
N ASN A 251 -17.58 -13.19 -0.87
CA ASN A 251 -18.79 -13.58 -1.62
C ASN A 251 -19.93 -12.55 -1.47
N ALA A 252 -20.76 -12.42 -2.50
CA ALA A 252 -21.53 -11.19 -2.77
C ALA A 252 -22.85 -11.02 -1.98
N THR A 253 -23.12 -9.78 -1.54
CA THR A 253 -24.46 -9.13 -1.56
C THR A 253 -24.34 -7.59 -1.63
N GLN A 254 -24.46 -7.02 -2.84
CA GLN A 254 -24.70 -5.58 -3.19
C GLN A 254 -23.60 -4.53 -2.84
N CYS A 255 -23.53 -3.46 -3.66
CA CYS A 255 -22.63 -2.31 -3.47
C CYS A 255 -23.42 -1.13 -2.90
N PHE A 256 -22.85 -0.43 -1.92
CA PHE A 256 -23.29 0.89 -1.52
C PHE A 256 -22.14 1.85 -1.84
N SER A 257 -22.39 2.85 -2.67
CA SER A 257 -21.44 3.94 -2.90
C SER A 257 -21.57 4.96 -1.77
N SER A 258 -20.48 5.27 -1.07
CA SER A 258 -20.46 6.44 -0.21
C SER A 258 -20.46 7.73 -1.03
N SER A 259 -21.06 8.80 -0.50
CA SER A 259 -20.99 10.16 -1.05
C SER A 259 -19.91 11.01 -0.37
N THR A 260 -19.07 10.41 0.47
CA THR A 260 -17.99 11.07 1.20
C THR A 260 -16.64 10.66 0.66
N ASN A 261 -15.66 11.57 0.67
CA ASN A 261 -14.28 11.27 0.26
C ASN A 261 -13.57 10.51 1.39
N ASN A 262 -13.23 9.23 1.15
CA ASN A 262 -12.62 8.32 2.10
C ASN A 262 -11.20 7.90 1.65
N GLY A 263 -10.24 7.81 2.58
CA GLY A 263 -8.90 7.31 2.25
C GLY A 263 -8.92 5.85 1.76
N VAL A 264 -9.57 4.98 2.54
CA VAL A 264 -9.84 3.57 2.18
C VAL A 264 -11.30 3.27 2.48
N GLU A 265 -12.07 2.86 1.47
CA GLU A 265 -13.46 2.43 1.61
C GLU A 265 -13.59 0.93 1.31
N ILE A 266 -14.24 0.18 2.20
CA ILE A 266 -14.54 -1.25 1.99
C ILE A 266 -16.04 -1.46 2.26
N GLY A 267 -16.84 -1.56 1.19
CA GLY A 267 -18.30 -1.52 1.30
C GLY A 267 -18.94 -2.77 1.92
N SER A 268 -18.36 -3.95 1.73
CA SER A 268 -18.79 -5.20 2.37
C SER A 268 -17.64 -6.19 2.42
N ALA A 269 -17.29 -6.63 3.63
CA ALA A 269 -16.36 -7.73 3.88
C ALA A 269 -17.09 -8.83 4.64
N GLN A 270 -17.07 -10.06 4.13
CA GLN A 270 -17.65 -11.21 4.84
C GLN A 270 -16.82 -11.63 6.05
N ASP A 271 -15.53 -11.28 6.05
CA ASP A 271 -14.57 -11.56 7.14
C ASP A 271 -13.92 -10.25 7.63
N HIS A 272 -12.69 -9.96 7.20
CA HIS A 272 -11.95 -8.75 7.56
C HIS A 272 -11.92 -7.80 6.37
N GLY A 273 -12.28 -6.53 6.57
CA GLY A 273 -12.08 -5.50 5.54
C GLY A 273 -10.60 -5.17 5.39
N VAL A 274 -9.99 -4.67 6.46
CA VAL A 274 -8.55 -4.41 6.55
C VAL A 274 -7.95 -5.38 7.56
N ARG A 275 -6.98 -6.20 7.14
CA ARG A 275 -6.27 -7.14 8.01
C ARG A 275 -4.78 -6.84 8.05
N VAL A 276 -4.28 -6.46 9.22
CA VAL A 276 -2.86 -6.27 9.50
C VAL A 276 -2.38 -7.44 10.37
N ILE A 277 -1.54 -8.32 9.82
CA ILE A 277 -1.08 -9.54 10.51
C ILE A 277 0.09 -9.23 11.46
N GLN A 278 1.00 -8.39 11.01
CA GLN A 278 2.15 -7.93 11.76
C GLN A 278 2.46 -6.51 11.32
N ALA A 279 2.53 -5.61 12.30
CA ALA A 279 3.03 -4.27 12.09
C ALA A 279 4.24 -4.06 13.01
N GLY A 280 5.20 -3.26 12.57
CA GLY A 280 6.33 -2.85 13.40
C GLY A 280 5.87 -1.95 14.54
N SER A 281 5.91 -0.62 14.32
CA SER A 281 5.57 0.36 15.35
C SER A 281 4.08 0.72 15.44
N ALA A 282 3.33 0.64 14.34
CA ALA A 282 1.90 0.94 14.31
C ALA A 282 1.20 0.13 13.20
N GLY A 283 0.09 -0.55 13.53
CA GLY A 283 -0.72 -1.28 12.54
C GLY A 283 -1.76 -0.39 11.84
N LEU A 284 -2.41 0.49 12.59
CA LEU A 284 -3.30 1.54 12.09
C LEU A 284 -2.92 2.85 12.77
N ARG A 285 -2.60 3.87 11.98
CA ARG A 285 -2.26 5.22 12.47
C ARG A 285 -3.16 6.25 11.82
N VAL A 286 -3.86 7.02 12.64
CA VAL A 286 -4.66 8.18 12.21
C VAL A 286 -4.07 9.41 12.90
N ASP A 287 -3.32 10.23 12.16
CA ASP A 287 -2.60 11.38 12.72
C ASP A 287 -3.51 12.55 13.08
N THR A 288 -4.46 12.87 12.21
CA THR A 288 -5.44 13.94 12.44
C THR A 288 -6.73 13.58 11.72
N ALA A 289 -7.84 13.56 12.47
CA ALA A 289 -9.17 13.46 11.92
C ALA A 289 -9.92 14.76 12.23
N GLY A 290 -10.51 15.40 11.22
CA GLY A 290 -11.35 16.58 11.42
C GLY A 290 -12.66 16.28 12.17
N GLY A 291 -12.99 15.00 12.33
CA GLY A 291 -14.14 14.48 13.08
C GLY A 291 -13.78 13.17 13.78
N THR A 292 -14.37 12.06 13.35
CA THR A 292 -14.09 10.73 13.90
C THR A 292 -12.89 10.08 13.22
N GLY A 293 -11.90 9.62 14.00
CA GLY A 293 -10.74 8.89 13.47
C GLY A 293 -11.06 7.44 13.10
N VAL A 294 -11.58 6.68 14.07
CA VAL A 294 -12.08 5.30 13.87
C VAL A 294 -13.53 5.26 14.33
N TYR A 295 -14.44 4.90 13.41
CA TYR A 295 -15.87 4.78 13.68
C TYR A 295 -16.32 3.34 13.43
N LEU A 296 -17.04 2.77 14.39
CA LEU A 296 -17.63 1.44 14.28
C LEU A 296 -19.11 1.54 14.67
N ASP A 297 -20.01 1.13 13.77
CA ASP A 297 -21.46 1.17 13.98
C ASP A 297 -22.06 -0.24 13.96
N GLN A 298 -23.09 -0.46 14.78
CA GLN A 298 -23.88 -1.71 14.83
C GLN A 298 -23.08 -3.02 14.85
N ILE A 299 -22.12 -3.15 15.76
CA ILE A 299 -21.25 -4.33 15.87
C ILE A 299 -21.97 -5.45 16.64
N GLY A 300 -22.09 -6.64 16.05
CA GLY A 300 -22.71 -7.80 16.71
C GLY A 300 -21.84 -8.52 17.75
N GLY A 301 -20.56 -8.16 17.85
CA GLY A 301 -19.56 -8.74 18.77
C GLY A 301 -18.61 -7.67 19.32
N SER A 302 -17.31 -7.98 19.41
CA SER A 302 -16.30 -7.01 19.84
C SER A 302 -16.01 -5.99 18.74
N GLY A 303 -16.14 -4.70 19.05
CA GLY A 303 -15.72 -3.65 18.12
C GLY A 303 -14.21 -3.49 18.05
N MET A 304 -13.60 -3.30 19.21
CA MET A 304 -12.15 -3.30 19.38
C MET A 304 -11.78 -4.42 20.36
N TYR A 305 -10.89 -5.31 19.95
CA TYR A 305 -10.39 -6.39 20.79
C TYR A 305 -8.86 -6.37 20.82
N VAL A 306 -8.31 -6.31 22.02
CA VAL A 306 -6.86 -6.34 22.28
C VAL A 306 -6.59 -7.54 23.18
N GLU A 307 -5.94 -8.57 22.65
CA GLU A 307 -5.67 -9.81 23.38
C GLU A 307 -4.54 -9.63 24.40
N ASN A 308 -3.41 -9.06 23.95
CA ASN A 308 -2.25 -8.77 24.78
C ASN A 308 -1.65 -7.42 24.37
N ALA A 309 -1.48 -6.53 25.34
CA ALA A 309 -0.70 -5.30 25.19
C ALA A 309 0.48 -5.37 26.15
N THR A 310 1.69 -5.08 25.67
CA THR A 310 2.89 -5.01 26.53
C THR A 310 2.95 -3.71 27.33
N ASN A 311 2.19 -2.69 26.93
CA ASN A 311 2.06 -1.41 27.61
C ASN A 311 0.56 -1.07 27.77
N ASP A 312 0.02 -0.17 26.94
CA ASP A 312 -1.39 0.21 26.99
C ASP A 312 -2.24 -0.59 25.98
N GLY A 313 -3.39 -1.10 26.42
CA GLY A 313 -4.44 -1.56 25.51
C GLY A 313 -5.22 -0.41 24.87
N LEU A 314 -5.44 0.67 25.64
CA LEU A 314 -6.05 1.92 25.20
C LEU A 314 -5.33 3.10 25.89
N HIS A 315 -4.69 3.96 25.11
CA HIS A 315 -4.02 5.16 25.61
C HIS A 315 -4.72 6.42 25.08
N VAL A 316 -5.16 7.31 25.98
CA VAL A 316 -5.77 8.60 25.63
C VAL A 316 -4.98 9.72 26.31
N ASN A 317 -4.13 10.40 25.55
CA ASN A 317 -3.25 11.45 26.07
C ASN A 317 -4.05 12.74 26.41
N GLN A 318 -4.85 13.22 25.46
CA GLN A 318 -5.69 14.39 25.65
C GLN A 318 -7.05 14.17 25.00
N ALA A 319 -8.11 14.53 25.72
CA ALA A 319 -9.46 14.52 25.20
C ALA A 319 -10.14 15.85 25.53
N GLY A 320 -10.93 16.38 24.59
CA GLY A 320 -11.60 17.67 24.77
C GLY A 320 -12.68 17.63 25.86
N GLN A 321 -13.62 16.68 25.76
CA GLN A 321 -14.74 16.55 26.71
C GLN A 321 -14.70 15.26 27.51
N SER A 322 -14.47 14.11 26.85
CA SER A 322 -14.46 12.80 27.50
C SER A 322 -13.34 11.96 26.91
N GLY A 323 -12.47 11.41 27.77
CA GLY A 323 -11.45 10.45 27.35
C GLY A 323 -12.08 9.11 26.93
N VAL A 324 -12.91 8.55 27.82
CA VAL A 324 -13.73 7.36 27.56
C VAL A 324 -15.17 7.70 27.91
N TYR A 325 -16.10 7.52 26.96
CA TYR A 325 -17.53 7.73 27.16
C TYR A 325 -18.28 6.44 26.85
N VAL A 326 -19.07 5.96 27.80
CA VAL A 326 -19.96 4.81 27.63
C VAL A 326 -21.39 5.27 27.85
N GLY A 327 -22.16 5.42 26.77
CA GLY A 327 -23.51 5.97 26.83
C GLY A 327 -24.55 4.99 27.42
N SER A 328 -24.45 3.70 27.09
CA SER A 328 -25.30 2.65 27.63
C SER A 328 -24.58 1.31 27.58
N ALA A 329 -24.48 0.64 28.73
CA ALA A 329 -23.92 -0.70 28.86
C ALA A 329 -24.47 -1.36 30.12
N ILE A 330 -24.52 -2.70 30.15
CA ILE A 330 -24.77 -3.44 31.39
C ILE A 330 -23.59 -3.25 32.34
N ASN A 331 -22.37 -3.38 31.82
CA ASN A 331 -21.13 -3.05 32.51
C ASN A 331 -20.37 -2.03 31.66
N GLY A 332 -20.23 -0.79 32.16
CA GLY A 332 -19.52 0.25 31.42
C GLY A 332 -18.01 -0.02 31.34
N ILE A 333 -17.39 -0.19 32.50
CA ILE A 333 -16.00 -0.64 32.64
C ILE A 333 -16.02 -1.85 33.58
N ASN A 334 -15.51 -2.98 33.11
CA ASN A 334 -15.38 -4.21 33.91
C ASN A 334 -13.93 -4.65 33.94
N VAL A 335 -13.36 -4.76 35.14
CA VAL A 335 -12.01 -5.26 35.37
C VAL A 335 -12.11 -6.51 36.25
N ASN A 336 -11.92 -7.67 35.64
CA ASN A 336 -12.08 -8.97 36.34
C ASN A 336 -10.96 -9.24 37.34
N SER A 337 -9.73 -8.81 37.03
CA SER A 337 -8.56 -8.96 37.89
C SER A 337 -7.53 -7.89 37.54
N ALA A 338 -6.95 -7.28 38.55
CA ALA A 338 -5.76 -6.44 38.43
C ALA A 338 -4.78 -6.84 39.53
N SER A 339 -3.48 -6.72 39.26
CA SER A 339 -2.45 -7.02 40.26
C SER A 339 -2.49 -6.05 41.45
N ASN A 340 -2.87 -4.80 41.21
CA ASN A 340 -2.91 -3.75 42.22
C ASN A 340 -4.30 -3.08 42.30
N TRP A 341 -4.71 -2.37 41.24
CA TRP A 341 -5.97 -1.60 41.23
C TRP A 341 -6.75 -1.84 39.96
N ALA A 342 -8.07 -1.92 40.08
CA ALA A 342 -8.96 -1.91 38.93
C ALA A 342 -9.00 -0.55 38.21
N ALA A 343 -8.82 0.55 38.95
CA ALA A 343 -8.72 1.91 38.41
C ALA A 343 -8.02 2.85 39.41
N THR A 344 -7.30 3.85 38.90
CA THR A 344 -6.70 4.95 39.67
C THR A 344 -7.16 6.28 39.11
N PHE A 345 -7.59 7.20 39.96
CA PHE A 345 -8.07 8.52 39.56
C PHE A 345 -7.25 9.59 40.28
N GLY A 346 -6.62 10.50 39.52
CA GLY A 346 -5.86 11.63 40.08
C GLY A 346 -6.73 12.82 40.49
N GLY A 347 -8.04 12.77 40.22
CA GLY A 347 -9.00 13.83 40.53
C GLY A 347 -10.24 13.29 41.24
N ASN A 348 -11.22 14.19 41.45
CA ASN A 348 -12.47 13.84 42.11
C ASN A 348 -13.26 12.80 41.31
N VAL A 349 -13.78 11.79 42.01
CA VAL A 349 -14.71 10.81 41.45
C VAL A 349 -16.13 11.22 41.83
N ASN A 350 -16.99 11.42 40.85
CA ASN A 350 -18.41 11.70 41.06
C ASN A 350 -19.24 10.46 40.70
N ILE A 351 -19.97 9.92 41.68
CA ILE A 351 -20.86 8.78 41.51
C ILE A 351 -22.29 9.28 41.77
N SER A 352 -23.11 9.39 40.73
CA SER A 352 -24.51 9.78 40.86
C SER A 352 -25.43 8.63 41.31
N GLY A 353 -24.95 7.39 41.19
CA GLY A 353 -25.65 6.19 41.65
C GLY A 353 -25.19 5.75 43.05
N THR A 354 -25.17 4.43 43.28
CA THR A 354 -24.69 3.86 44.54
C THR A 354 -23.32 3.21 44.36
N CYS A 355 -22.52 3.22 45.42
CA CYS A 355 -21.25 2.50 45.52
C CYS A 355 -21.48 1.27 46.41
N THR A 356 -21.68 0.09 45.81
CA THR A 356 -21.96 -1.14 46.55
C THR A 356 -20.66 -1.80 46.98
N GLY A 357 -20.49 -2.06 48.28
CA GLY A 357 -19.28 -2.68 48.84
C GLY A 357 -18.10 -1.72 49.02
N CYS A 358 -18.32 -0.42 48.82
CA CYS A 358 -17.26 0.59 48.97
C CYS A 358 -17.02 0.88 50.45
N LEU A 359 -15.77 0.74 50.88
CA LEU A 359 -15.29 1.22 52.17
C LEU A 359 -14.77 2.64 52.00
N LEU A 360 -15.19 3.56 52.86
CA LEU A 360 -14.57 4.87 52.92
C LEU A 360 -13.41 4.78 53.91
N ALA A 361 -12.20 4.78 53.37
CA ALA A 361 -10.97 4.81 54.14
C ALA A 361 -10.17 6.09 53.85
N GLN A 362 -9.47 6.58 54.85
CA GLN A 362 -8.52 7.69 54.73
C GLN A 362 -7.12 7.24 55.09
N MET A 363 -6.13 7.88 54.49
CA MET A 363 -4.73 7.66 54.87
C MET A 363 -4.41 8.50 56.11
N ALA A 364 -3.66 7.89 57.03
CA ALA A 364 -3.24 8.51 58.29
C ALA A 364 -1.79 8.15 58.61
N ILE A 365 -1.20 8.85 59.58
CA ILE A 365 0.08 8.52 60.20
C ILE A 365 -0.15 8.09 61.64
N ASN A 366 0.53 7.03 62.08
CA ASN A 366 0.53 6.60 63.47
C ASN A 366 1.35 7.60 64.31
N ALA A 367 0.68 8.52 64.98
CA ALA A 367 1.28 9.51 65.87
C ALA A 367 1.38 9.01 67.33
N GLY A 368 0.91 7.80 67.62
CA GLY A 368 1.01 7.19 68.94
C GLY A 368 2.41 6.64 69.25
N GLY A 369 2.61 6.23 70.50
CA GLY A 369 3.85 5.56 70.92
C GLY A 369 3.86 4.04 70.71
N GLU A 370 2.74 3.47 70.25
CA GLU A 370 2.54 2.03 70.10
C GLU A 370 2.31 1.66 68.64
N THR A 371 2.62 0.41 68.30
CA THR A 371 2.22 -0.17 67.02
C THR A 371 0.70 -0.27 66.95
N LEU A 372 0.14 0.08 65.80
CA LEU A 372 -1.27 -0.09 65.48
C LEU A 372 -1.43 -1.29 64.56
N GLU A 373 -2.33 -2.20 64.92
CA GLU A 373 -2.61 -3.41 64.17
C GLU A 373 -3.97 -3.32 63.48
N PRO A 374 -4.20 -4.09 62.40
CA PRO A 374 -5.52 -4.22 61.80
C PRO A 374 -6.60 -4.55 62.84
N GLY A 375 -7.72 -3.84 62.78
CA GLY A 375 -8.83 -3.97 63.72
C GLY A 375 -8.72 -3.12 64.99
N ASP A 376 -7.61 -2.40 65.23
CA ASP A 376 -7.51 -1.45 66.35
C ASP A 376 -8.42 -0.23 66.10
N ALA A 377 -9.14 0.21 67.14
CA ALA A 377 -9.88 1.46 67.11
C ALA A 377 -8.91 2.63 67.30
N VAL A 378 -9.07 3.69 66.49
CA VAL A 378 -8.19 4.85 66.53
C VAL A 378 -8.93 6.14 66.79
N ALA A 379 -8.23 7.05 67.45
CA ALA A 379 -8.67 8.41 67.71
C ALA A 379 -7.76 9.40 66.98
N ILE A 380 -8.34 10.54 66.62
CA ILE A 380 -7.59 11.63 65.98
C ILE A 380 -6.74 12.38 67.02
N ASP A 381 -5.46 12.58 66.69
CA ASP A 381 -4.48 13.37 67.46
C ASP A 381 -4.22 14.74 66.80
N GLY A 382 -4.47 14.84 65.50
CA GLY A 382 -4.28 16.07 64.74
C GLY A 382 -4.28 15.83 63.23
N ILE A 383 -3.73 16.78 62.48
CA ILE A 383 -3.58 16.70 61.03
C ILE A 383 -2.20 17.24 60.67
N ASP A 384 -1.45 16.50 59.84
CA ASP A 384 -0.18 16.95 59.28
C ASP A 384 -0.31 17.33 57.80
N ALA A 385 0.66 18.08 57.29
CA ALA A 385 0.82 18.24 55.86
C ALA A 385 1.25 16.89 55.25
N SER A 386 0.64 16.53 54.13
CA SER A 386 0.99 15.32 53.40
C SER A 386 2.14 15.61 52.42
N PRO A 387 3.19 14.77 52.38
CA PRO A 387 4.20 14.83 51.33
C PRO A 387 3.78 14.10 50.04
N PHE A 388 2.57 13.52 49.99
CA PHE A 388 2.08 12.69 48.88
C PHE A 388 1.14 13.48 47.96
N GLY A 389 1.22 13.21 46.66
CA GLY A 389 0.34 13.81 45.66
C GLY A 389 -1.12 13.39 45.86
N GLY A 390 -2.06 14.33 45.65
CA GLY A 390 -3.50 14.06 45.72
C GLY A 390 -4.12 14.09 47.12
N GLN A 391 -3.31 14.26 48.18
CA GLN A 391 -3.80 14.56 49.52
C GLN A 391 -2.96 15.69 50.11
N ASP A 392 -3.56 16.80 50.51
CA ASP A 392 -2.83 17.93 51.13
C ASP A 392 -2.57 17.72 52.63
N LYS A 393 -3.33 16.82 53.23
CA LYS A 393 -3.43 16.62 54.68
C LYS A 393 -3.50 15.13 55.00
N LEU A 394 -2.78 14.72 56.04
CA LEU A 394 -2.87 13.38 56.61
C LEU A 394 -3.42 13.47 58.02
N LEU A 395 -4.35 12.58 58.35
CA LEU A 395 -4.79 12.43 59.73
C LEU A 395 -3.63 11.91 60.58
N ARG A 396 -3.42 12.52 61.74
CA ARG A 396 -2.59 11.93 62.79
C ARG A 396 -3.50 11.12 63.69
N VAL A 397 -3.21 9.84 63.84
CA VAL A 397 -4.04 8.95 64.64
C VAL A 397 -3.21 8.24 65.69
N ARG A 398 -3.86 7.85 66.77
CA ARG A 398 -3.28 7.03 67.84
C ARG A 398 -4.31 6.00 68.27
N ARG A 399 -3.86 4.98 69.01
CA ARG A 399 -4.74 4.02 69.67
C ARG A 399 -5.80 4.77 70.48
N ALA A 400 -7.06 4.40 70.27
CA ALA A 400 -8.16 4.99 71.01
C ALA A 400 -8.12 4.54 72.47
N THR A 401 -8.53 5.45 73.35
CA THR A 401 -8.70 5.19 74.79
C THR A 401 -10.08 5.69 75.22
N PRO A 402 -10.61 5.30 76.39
CA PRO A 402 -11.95 5.71 76.80
C PRO A 402 -12.12 7.23 76.77
N GLY A 403 -13.21 7.69 76.15
CA GLY A 403 -13.51 9.12 75.98
C GLY A 403 -12.77 9.83 74.85
N SER A 404 -11.91 9.14 74.08
CA SER A 404 -11.26 9.73 72.91
C SER A 404 -12.23 9.96 71.75
N ALA A 405 -11.96 10.97 70.92
CA ALA A 405 -12.71 11.23 69.69
C ALA A 405 -12.35 10.17 68.62
N LEU A 406 -13.18 9.13 68.53
CA LEU A 406 -13.01 8.01 67.61
C LEU A 406 -13.15 8.49 66.17
N VAL A 407 -12.24 8.07 65.29
CA VAL A 407 -12.25 8.44 63.87
C VAL A 407 -12.43 7.23 62.95
N GLY A 408 -12.04 6.04 63.40
CA GLY A 408 -12.20 4.84 62.59
C GLY A 408 -11.42 3.65 63.12
N VAL A 409 -11.18 2.69 62.22
CA VAL A 409 -10.50 1.43 62.50
C VAL A 409 -9.35 1.23 61.53
N VAL A 410 -8.23 0.73 62.02
CA VAL A 410 -7.07 0.42 61.17
C VAL A 410 -7.39 -0.76 60.25
N SER A 411 -7.24 -0.56 58.95
CA SER A 411 -7.33 -1.64 57.95
C SER A 411 -5.98 -2.29 57.66
N GLY A 412 -4.89 -1.57 57.88
CA GLY A 412 -3.53 -2.02 57.61
C GLY A 412 -2.58 -0.86 57.34
N ARG A 413 -1.28 -1.17 57.27
CA ARG A 413 -0.20 -0.26 56.91
C ARG A 413 -0.39 0.32 55.52
N ALA A 414 0.07 1.53 55.29
CA ALA A 414 0.18 2.12 53.96
C ALA A 414 1.65 2.42 53.69
N GLU A 415 2.11 2.09 52.50
CA GLU A 415 3.50 2.35 52.11
C GLU A 415 3.60 3.45 51.05
N PRO A 416 4.62 4.31 51.14
CA PRO A 416 4.99 5.20 50.04
C PRO A 416 5.27 4.42 48.76
N TYR A 417 4.65 4.83 47.67
CA TYR A 417 4.93 4.33 46.33
C TYR A 417 5.24 5.50 45.41
N THR A 418 6.36 5.44 44.72
CA THR A 418 6.71 6.40 43.67
C THR A 418 6.37 5.77 42.33
N SER A 419 5.42 6.36 41.62
CA SER A 419 5.06 5.94 40.27
C SER A 419 6.27 6.10 39.33
N PRO A 420 6.66 5.04 38.59
CA PRO A 420 7.80 5.11 37.69
C PRO A 420 7.54 5.98 36.43
N GLU A 421 6.27 6.26 36.11
CA GLU A 421 5.89 6.99 34.90
C GLU A 421 5.97 8.51 35.05
N ASP A 422 5.49 9.03 36.18
CA ASP A 422 5.37 10.47 36.45
C ASP A 422 6.14 10.93 37.69
N GLY A 423 6.76 10.00 38.44
CA GLY A 423 7.45 10.30 39.69
C GLY A 423 6.53 10.71 40.83
N ALA A 424 5.21 10.55 40.70
CA ALA A 424 4.27 10.92 41.74
C ALA A 424 4.39 9.98 42.94
N ASN A 425 4.47 10.57 44.14
CA ASN A 425 4.47 9.82 45.40
C ASN A 425 3.04 9.67 45.91
N THR A 426 2.58 8.43 46.06
CA THR A 426 1.27 8.08 46.62
C THR A 426 1.42 7.12 47.80
N LEU A 427 0.33 6.88 48.54
CA LEU A 427 0.27 5.87 49.59
C LEU A 427 -0.52 4.67 49.10
N VAL A 428 0.04 3.48 49.26
CA VAL A 428 -0.56 2.21 48.86
C VAL A 428 -0.94 1.41 50.10
N PRO A 429 -2.23 1.13 50.33
CA PRO A 429 -2.66 0.28 51.43
C PRO A 429 -2.13 -1.15 51.25
N ARG A 430 -1.58 -1.69 52.34
CA ARG A 430 -1.23 -3.10 52.53
C ARG A 430 -2.15 -3.63 53.62
N ASN A 431 -3.15 -4.39 53.20
CA ASN A 431 -4.13 -4.97 54.11
C ASN A 431 -3.41 -5.90 55.09
N ASP A 432 -3.91 -5.93 56.33
CA ASP A 432 -3.48 -6.88 57.36
C ASP A 432 -2.03 -6.72 57.87
N GLU A 433 -1.34 -5.63 57.52
CA GLU A 433 -0.01 -5.29 58.05
C GLU A 433 -0.10 -4.28 59.21
N PRO A 434 0.66 -4.46 60.32
CA PRO A 434 0.73 -3.50 61.41
C PRO A 434 1.58 -2.27 61.04
N ALA A 435 1.25 -1.12 61.61
CA ALA A 435 1.95 0.16 61.41
C ALA A 435 2.64 0.62 62.70
N ALA A 436 3.97 0.71 62.69
CA ALA A 436 4.76 1.23 63.80
C ALA A 436 4.56 2.75 63.98
N PRO A 437 4.95 3.33 65.13
CA PRO A 437 4.98 4.78 65.32
C PRO A 437 5.70 5.51 64.19
N GLY A 438 5.06 6.52 63.60
CA GLY A 438 5.55 7.30 62.47
C GLY A 438 5.30 6.69 61.08
N GLU A 439 4.77 5.47 61.00
CA GLU A 439 4.37 4.87 59.71
C GLU A 439 2.96 5.28 59.28
N TYR A 440 2.68 5.14 57.98
CA TYR A 440 1.38 5.44 57.40
C TYR A 440 0.45 4.21 57.47
N LEU A 441 -0.85 4.46 57.51
CA LEU A 441 -1.88 3.44 57.56
C LEU A 441 -3.16 3.88 56.86
N SER A 442 -3.98 2.90 56.50
CA SER A 442 -5.35 3.08 56.02
C SER A 442 -6.33 2.93 57.18
N VAL A 443 -7.20 3.92 57.37
CA VAL A 443 -8.22 3.97 58.43
C VAL A 443 -9.60 3.96 57.80
N VAL A 444 -10.40 2.93 58.06
CA VAL A 444 -11.81 2.88 57.65
C VAL A 444 -12.60 3.84 58.54
N ILE A 445 -13.14 4.90 57.95
CA ILE A 445 -13.90 5.94 58.63
C ILE A 445 -15.42 5.75 58.46
N TYR A 446 -15.84 4.96 57.47
CA TYR A 446 -17.23 4.59 57.28
C TYR A 446 -17.37 3.26 56.51
N GLY A 447 -18.24 2.38 57.01
CA GLY A 447 -18.54 1.08 56.39
C GLY A 447 -18.31 -0.11 57.34
N PRO A 448 -18.65 -1.34 56.90
CA PRO A 448 -18.44 -2.55 57.69
C PRO A 448 -16.96 -2.95 57.71
N VAL A 449 -16.37 -3.11 58.90
CA VAL A 449 -14.98 -3.57 59.07
C VAL A 449 -14.87 -4.47 60.30
N GLN A 450 -13.86 -5.34 60.32
CA GLN A 450 -13.53 -6.15 61.50
C GLN A 450 -12.79 -5.29 62.52
N VAL A 451 -13.20 -5.41 63.78
CA VAL A 451 -12.66 -4.64 64.92
C VAL A 451 -12.36 -5.59 66.06
N LYS A 452 -11.25 -5.38 66.79
CA LYS A 452 -10.90 -6.18 67.97
C LYS A 452 -11.84 -5.87 69.13
N ALA A 453 -12.30 -6.90 69.83
CA ALA A 453 -13.27 -6.77 70.92
C ALA A 453 -12.70 -7.20 72.28
N ALA A 454 -12.88 -6.35 73.28
CA ALA A 454 -12.44 -6.55 74.68
C ALA A 454 -13.31 -7.53 75.48
N GLY A 455 -14.10 -8.37 74.81
CA GLY A 455 -15.05 -9.29 75.42
C GLY A 455 -16.17 -9.70 74.48
N GLU A 456 -17.18 -10.38 75.04
CA GLU A 456 -18.38 -10.76 74.28
C GLU A 456 -19.22 -9.53 73.96
N LEU A 457 -19.55 -9.37 72.67
CA LEU A 457 -20.43 -8.34 72.16
C LEU A 457 -21.62 -9.01 71.47
N GLU A 458 -22.73 -8.27 71.36
CA GLU A 458 -23.94 -8.75 70.68
C GLU A 458 -24.25 -7.86 69.47
N VAL A 459 -24.86 -8.46 68.46
CA VAL A 459 -25.37 -7.74 67.28
C VAL A 459 -26.34 -6.64 67.70
N GLY A 460 -26.17 -5.45 67.13
CA GLY A 460 -26.96 -4.26 67.45
C GLY A 460 -26.43 -3.41 68.61
N GLN A 461 -25.39 -3.85 69.32
CA GLN A 461 -24.78 -3.04 70.37
C GLN A 461 -23.94 -1.91 69.76
N ARG A 462 -24.04 -0.71 70.35
CA ARG A 462 -23.10 0.38 70.08
C ARG A 462 -21.81 0.12 70.85
N VAL A 463 -20.70 0.44 70.22
CA VAL A 463 -19.37 0.18 70.78
C VAL A 463 -18.53 1.44 70.89
N THR A 464 -17.68 1.47 71.90
CA THR A 464 -16.69 2.52 72.17
C THR A 464 -15.35 1.87 72.51
N ALA A 465 -14.26 2.64 72.47
CA ALA A 465 -12.94 2.13 72.80
C ALA A 465 -12.79 1.87 74.30
N ASP A 466 -12.09 0.80 74.64
CA ASP A 466 -11.62 0.51 75.98
C ASP A 466 -10.18 1.01 76.20
N ASP A 467 -9.59 0.62 77.32
CA ASP A 467 -8.26 1.02 77.78
C ASP A 467 -7.13 0.38 76.94
N THR A 468 -7.44 -0.67 76.16
CA THR A 468 -6.50 -1.44 75.33
C THR A 468 -6.58 -1.08 73.84
N GLY A 469 -7.49 -0.18 73.47
CA GLY A 469 -7.77 0.20 72.08
C GLY A 469 -8.66 -0.80 71.32
N GLU A 470 -9.13 -1.82 72.02
CA GLU A 470 -10.18 -2.71 71.56
C GLU A 470 -11.54 -2.04 71.80
N VAL A 471 -12.60 -2.60 71.22
CA VAL A 471 -13.95 -2.11 71.42
C VAL A 471 -14.70 -2.89 72.47
N ARG A 472 -15.49 -2.16 73.27
CA ARG A 472 -16.44 -2.72 74.22
C ARG A 472 -17.84 -2.16 73.98
N ALA A 473 -18.85 -2.84 74.52
CA ALA A 473 -20.20 -2.30 74.54
C ALA A 473 -20.25 -0.99 75.33
N MET A 474 -20.98 -0.01 74.80
CA MET A 474 -21.35 1.19 75.56
C MET A 474 -22.25 0.79 76.72
N ARG A 475 -22.02 1.37 77.91
CA ARG A 475 -22.81 1.00 79.10
C ARG A 475 -24.23 1.54 78.97
N ARG A 476 -25.21 0.70 79.33
CA ARG A 476 -26.60 1.12 79.56
C ARG A 476 -26.87 1.17 81.05
N VAL A 477 -27.44 2.27 81.51
CA VAL A 477 -27.87 2.43 82.90
C VAL A 477 -29.36 2.74 82.90
N GLU A 478 -30.14 1.98 83.65
CA GLU A 478 -31.54 2.35 83.91
C GLU A 478 -31.61 3.35 85.06
N VAL A 479 -32.22 4.50 84.79
CA VAL A 479 -32.52 5.53 85.79
C VAL A 479 -34.00 5.81 85.73
N GLU A 480 -34.74 5.47 86.80
CA GLU A 480 -36.18 5.74 86.94
C GLU A 480 -37.04 5.16 85.78
N GLY A 481 -36.67 3.99 85.24
CA GLY A 481 -37.38 3.35 84.14
C GLY A 481 -37.03 3.89 82.75
N VAL A 482 -36.03 4.77 82.65
CA VAL A 482 -35.45 5.24 81.40
C VAL A 482 -34.06 4.62 81.23
N THR A 483 -33.83 3.94 80.11
CA THR A 483 -32.50 3.45 79.74
C THR A 483 -31.67 4.60 79.17
N LEU A 484 -30.56 4.92 79.82
CA LEU A 484 -29.58 5.90 79.36
C LEU A 484 -28.35 5.16 78.83
N ASP A 485 -27.96 5.47 77.60
CA ASP A 485 -26.68 5.05 77.05
C ASP A 485 -25.56 5.95 77.60
N GLU A 486 -24.38 5.37 77.78
CA GLU A 486 -23.13 6.08 78.08
C GLU A 486 -22.96 7.26 77.10
N GLY A 487 -22.79 8.47 77.63
CA GLY A 487 -22.67 9.70 76.83
C GLY A 487 -21.29 9.91 76.18
N GLY A 488 -20.63 8.84 75.74
CA GLY A 488 -19.29 8.86 75.17
C GLY A 488 -19.26 8.78 73.64
N PRO A 489 -18.11 9.09 73.00
CA PRO A 489 -17.92 8.88 71.57
C PRO A 489 -18.16 7.42 71.19
N SER A 490 -18.91 7.18 70.12
CA SER A 490 -19.15 5.83 69.61
C SER A 490 -18.38 5.59 68.33
N LEU A 491 -17.84 4.39 68.14
CA LEU A 491 -17.26 3.99 66.86
C LEU A 491 -18.34 3.63 65.83
N GLY A 492 -19.39 2.96 66.30
CA GLY A 492 -20.39 2.35 65.43
C GLY A 492 -21.25 1.29 66.14
N MET A 493 -21.79 0.37 65.35
CA MET A 493 -22.69 -0.71 65.81
C MET A 493 -22.21 -2.08 65.32
N VAL A 494 -22.29 -3.09 66.19
CA VAL A 494 -21.97 -4.48 65.84
C VAL A 494 -22.99 -5.03 64.84
N LEU A 495 -22.52 -5.53 63.70
CA LEU A 495 -23.30 -6.16 62.64
C LEU A 495 -23.32 -7.68 62.75
N ASP A 496 -22.18 -8.28 63.12
CA ASP A 496 -22.01 -9.72 63.22
C ASP A 496 -20.83 -10.06 64.13
N ILE A 497 -20.83 -11.28 64.68
CA ILE A 497 -19.76 -11.79 65.53
C ILE A 497 -18.76 -12.53 64.66
N ALA A 498 -17.54 -12.03 64.57
CA ALA A 498 -16.47 -12.72 63.85
C ALA A 498 -15.73 -13.70 64.80
N LYS A 499 -14.82 -14.49 64.23
CA LYS A 499 -13.99 -15.42 64.99
C LYS A 499 -12.75 -14.70 65.56
N ASP A 500 -12.09 -15.34 66.51
CA ASP A 500 -10.74 -14.97 66.99
C ASP A 500 -10.63 -13.58 67.61
N GLY A 501 -11.66 -13.15 68.35
CA GLY A 501 -11.64 -11.86 69.06
C GLY A 501 -11.97 -10.64 68.19
N LEU A 502 -12.41 -10.86 66.95
CA LEU A 502 -12.89 -9.81 66.06
C LEU A 502 -14.42 -9.78 66.01
N VAL A 503 -14.98 -8.61 65.71
CA VAL A 503 -16.41 -8.41 65.42
C VAL A 503 -16.57 -7.52 64.18
N TRP A 504 -17.63 -7.74 63.41
CA TRP A 504 -17.99 -6.83 62.33
C TRP A 504 -18.73 -5.63 62.88
N VAL A 505 -18.21 -4.43 62.65
CA VAL A 505 -18.82 -3.18 63.08
C VAL A 505 -19.11 -2.32 61.87
N LEU A 506 -20.32 -1.76 61.79
CA LEU A 506 -20.60 -0.63 60.91
C LEU A 506 -19.96 0.61 61.53
N VAL A 507 -18.78 0.97 61.05
CA VAL A 507 -18.10 2.19 61.49
C VAL A 507 -18.86 3.39 60.96
N ASN A 508 -19.28 4.24 61.90
CA ASN A 508 -19.93 5.51 61.66
C ASN A 508 -19.73 6.36 62.93
N PRO A 509 -18.52 6.89 63.13
CA PRO A 509 -18.16 7.53 64.39
C PRO A 509 -19.08 8.73 64.66
N GLN A 510 -19.57 8.84 65.90
CA GLN A 510 -20.48 9.91 66.34
C GLN A 510 -20.01 10.55 67.64
#